data_AF-A0A4P6FFD3-F1
#
_entry.id   AF-A0A4P6FFD3-F1
#
_cell.length_a   1.000
_cell.length_b   1.000
_cell.length_c   1.000
_cell.angle_alpha   90.00
_cell.angle_beta   90.00
_cell.angle_gamma   90.00
#
_symmetry.space_group_name_H-M   'P 1'
#
loop_
_entity.id
_entity.type
_entity.pdbx_description
1 polymer ?
#
loop_
_entity_poly.entity_id
_entity_poly.type
_entity_poly.pdbx_seq_one_letter_code
_entity_poly.pdbx_strand_id
1 'polypeptide(L)'
;MVLRLGYVAGVSPGRWVRTWADRRPDQPLEATRVDESVQLDGLVAGEHDLAFVRLPVEVDGDLHAIPLWEEVPVVVLPATTRSPTPSRSTSPTSTASRSRPCRPMPR
;
A
#
# COMPACT_ATOMS: atom_id res chain seq x y z
N MET A 1 15.75 4.16 19.92
CA MET A 1 14.49 3.39 19.76
C MET A 1 14.39 2.97 18.31
N VAL A 2 13.99 1.73 18.05
CA VAL A 2 13.86 1.21 16.68
C VAL A 2 12.50 1.58 16.10
N LEU A 3 12.46 1.87 14.80
CA LEU A 3 11.23 2.09 14.05
C LEU A 3 10.91 0.81 13.25
N ARG A 4 9.75 0.22 13.49
CA ARG A 4 9.34 -1.08 12.94
C ARG A 4 8.38 -0.89 11.78
N LEU A 5 8.77 -1.36 10.60
CA LEU A 5 8.03 -1.24 9.35
C LEU A 5 7.53 -2.61 8.88
N GLY A 6 6.21 -2.78 8.80
CA GLY A 6 5.59 -3.90 8.09
C GLY A 6 5.48 -3.62 6.59
N TYR A 7 5.63 -4.63 5.73
CA TYR A 7 5.35 -4.45 4.30
C TYR A 7 4.88 -5.72 3.59
N VAL A 8 3.99 -5.56 2.62
CA VAL A 8 3.45 -6.67 1.81
C VAL A 8 4.30 -6.99 0.58
N ALA A 9 4.03 -8.15 0.00
CA ALA A 9 4.60 -8.56 -1.28
C ALA A 9 4.36 -7.53 -2.40
N GLY A 10 5.41 -7.28 -3.19
CA GLY A 10 5.39 -6.30 -4.28
C GLY A 10 5.90 -4.91 -3.88
N VAL A 11 6.04 -4.62 -2.59
CA VAL A 11 6.73 -3.42 -2.10
C VAL A 11 8.17 -3.78 -1.72
N SER A 12 9.13 -2.96 -2.16
CA SER A 12 10.55 -3.15 -1.84
C SER A 12 11.06 -1.94 -1.04
N PRO A 13 11.07 -2.01 0.31
CA PRO A 13 11.45 -0.89 1.15
C PRO A 13 12.97 -0.62 1.16
N GLY A 14 13.78 -1.40 0.45
CA GLY A 14 15.26 -1.32 0.53
C GLY A 14 15.84 0.08 0.30
N ARG A 15 15.28 0.87 -0.62
CA ARG A 15 15.70 2.27 -0.82
C ARG A 15 15.37 3.13 0.40
N TRP A 16 14.19 2.95 1.00
CA TRP A 16 13.75 3.68 2.18
C TRP A 16 14.60 3.31 3.39
N VAL A 17 14.84 2.03 3.63
CA VAL A 17 15.70 1.54 4.73
C VAL A 17 17.09 2.16 4.63
N ARG A 18 17.70 2.13 3.45
CA ARG A 18 19.02 2.73 3.23
C ARG A 18 19.01 4.25 3.46
N THR A 19 18.07 4.95 2.83
CA THR A 19 17.97 6.41 2.95
C THR A 19 17.67 6.84 4.39
N TRP A 20 16.91 6.03 5.14
CA TRP A 20 16.63 6.27 6.54
C TRP A 20 17.90 6.11 7.38
N ALA A 21 18.65 5.01 7.21
CA ALA A 21 19.90 4.80 7.93
C ALA A 21 20.92 5.92 7.67
N ASP A 22 20.99 6.43 6.43
CA ASP A 22 21.86 7.55 6.07
C ASP A 22 21.44 8.87 6.76
N ARG A 23 20.12 9.10 6.93
CA ARG A 23 19.58 10.35 7.49
C ARG A 23 19.40 10.33 9.01
N ARG A 24 19.18 9.15 9.59
CA ARG A 24 18.90 8.92 11.01
C ARG A 24 19.68 7.71 11.53
N PRO A 25 21.00 7.83 11.68
CA PRO A 25 21.82 6.75 12.21
C PRO A 25 21.50 6.41 13.68
N ASP A 26 20.90 7.34 14.41
CA ASP A 26 20.48 7.21 15.81
C ASP A 26 19.15 6.44 16.00
N GLN A 27 18.39 6.23 14.92
CA GLN A 27 17.09 5.56 14.94
C GLN A 27 17.05 4.45 13.88
N PRO A 28 17.37 3.19 14.22
CA PRO A 28 17.32 2.09 13.27
C PRO A 28 15.90 1.87 12.72
N LEU A 29 15.80 1.47 11.45
CA LEU A 29 14.55 1.04 10.81
C LEU A 29 14.62 -0.45 10.50
N GLU A 30 13.74 -1.23 11.10
CA GLU A 30 13.61 -2.67 10.86
C GLU A 30 12.40 -2.94 9.97
N ALA A 31 12.59 -3.66 8.86
CA ALA A 31 11.55 -3.94 7.90
C ALA A 31 11.19 -5.44 7.89
N THR A 32 9.95 -5.76 8.20
CA THR A 32 9.42 -7.13 8.24
C THR A 32 8.39 -7.34 7.15
N ARG A 33 8.57 -8.41 6.37
CA ARG A 33 7.60 -8.78 5.34
C ARG A 33 6.42 -9.51 5.99
N VAL A 34 5.21 -9.14 5.61
CA VAL A 34 3.95 -9.77 6.05
C VAL A 34 3.10 -10.18 4.85
N ASP A 35 2.23 -11.15 5.06
CA ASP A 35 1.22 -11.52 4.07
C ASP A 35 0.13 -10.43 3.98
N GLU A 36 -0.40 -10.24 2.78
CA GLU A 36 -1.43 -9.22 2.52
C GLU A 36 -2.70 -9.44 3.35
N SER A 37 -3.05 -10.71 3.63
CA SER A 37 -4.22 -11.07 4.43
C SER A 37 -4.15 -10.63 5.89
N VAL A 38 -2.95 -10.35 6.41
CA VAL A 38 -2.68 -9.99 7.82
C VAL A 38 -1.91 -8.67 7.91
N GLN A 39 -1.95 -7.86 6.85
CA GLN A 39 -1.11 -6.66 6.72
C GLN A 39 -1.37 -5.58 7.78
N LEU A 40 -2.55 -5.59 8.41
CA LEU A 40 -2.94 -4.65 9.47
C LEU A 40 -2.71 -5.19 10.88
N ASP A 41 -2.63 -6.52 11.06
CA ASP A 41 -2.61 -7.16 12.37
C ASP A 41 -1.46 -6.62 13.24
N GLY A 42 -0.28 -6.48 12.65
CA GLY A 42 0.88 -5.93 13.35
C GLY A 42 0.76 -4.44 13.69
N LEU A 43 0.02 -3.64 12.91
CA LEU A 43 -0.25 -2.25 13.25
C LEU A 43 -1.23 -2.17 14.44
N VAL A 44 -2.30 -2.96 14.41
CA VAL A 44 -3.33 -2.99 15.46
C VAL A 44 -2.75 -3.53 16.78
N ALA A 45 -1.86 -4.52 16.71
CA ALA A 45 -1.19 -5.08 17.87
C ALA A 45 -0.05 -4.21 18.43
N GLY A 46 0.34 -3.12 17.75
CA GLY A 46 1.49 -2.30 18.13
C GLY A 46 2.85 -2.96 17.87
N GLU A 47 2.87 -3.96 16.98
CA GLU A 47 4.08 -4.63 16.51
C GLU A 47 4.73 -3.93 15.31
N HIS A 48 4.03 -3.02 14.66
CA HIS A 48 4.62 -2.16 13.64
C HIS A 48 4.22 -0.73 13.95
N ASP A 49 5.15 0.19 13.80
CA ASP A 49 4.89 1.63 13.93
C ASP A 49 4.28 2.19 12.63
N LEU A 50 4.60 1.56 11.50
CA LEU A 50 4.05 1.86 10.19
C LEU A 50 4.02 0.62 9.29
N ALA A 51 3.17 0.61 8.27
CA ALA A 51 3.16 -0.44 7.27
C ALA A 51 2.89 0.06 5.85
N PHE A 52 3.49 -0.62 4.87
CA PHE A 52 3.07 -0.51 3.47
C PHE A 52 2.00 -1.56 3.18
N VAL A 53 0.80 -1.09 2.86
CA VAL A 53 -0.39 -1.90 2.62
C VAL A 53 -0.89 -1.77 1.17
N ARG A 54 -1.59 -2.79 0.69
CA ARG A 54 -2.33 -2.77 -0.57
C ARG A 54 -3.77 -2.35 -0.29
N LEU A 55 -4.23 -1.33 -1.00
CA LEU A 55 -5.63 -0.90 -0.95
C LEU A 55 -6.50 -1.86 -1.80
N PRO A 56 -7.79 -2.04 -1.47
CA PRO A 56 -8.51 -1.40 -0.37
C PRO A 56 -8.23 -2.04 0.99
N VAL A 57 -8.10 -1.22 2.03
CA VAL A 57 -8.17 -1.66 3.43
C VAL A 57 -9.14 -0.79 4.21
N GLU A 58 -9.86 -1.40 5.13
CA GLU A 58 -10.68 -0.74 6.13
C GLU A 58 -9.77 -0.12 7.18
N VAL A 59 -9.72 1.21 7.18
CA VAL A 59 -8.91 1.99 8.12
C VAL A 59 -9.84 2.44 9.24
N ASP A 60 -9.86 1.68 10.35
CA ASP A 60 -10.58 2.06 11.55
C ASP A 60 -9.84 3.18 12.31
N GLY A 61 -10.60 4.00 13.05
CA GLY A 61 -10.31 5.40 13.36
C GLY A 61 -8.91 5.81 13.84
N ASP A 62 -8.17 4.93 14.52
CA ASP A 62 -6.83 5.24 15.05
C ASP A 62 -5.72 5.07 13.99
N LEU A 63 -6.05 4.52 12.82
CA LEU A 63 -5.12 4.34 11.73
C LEU A 63 -5.23 5.47 10.70
N HIS A 64 -4.08 5.90 10.19
CA HIS A 64 -4.00 6.90 9.13
C HIS A 64 -3.41 6.27 7.87
N ALA A 65 -4.13 6.35 6.76
CA ALA A 65 -3.65 5.90 5.45
C ALA A 65 -3.29 7.09 4.56
N ILE A 66 -2.08 7.06 4.00
CA ILE A 66 -1.60 8.02 3.01
C ILE A 66 -1.36 7.26 1.71
N PRO A 67 -2.12 7.54 0.63
CA PRO A 67 -1.91 6.86 -0.66
C PRO A 67 -0.56 7.28 -1.25
N LEU A 68 0.28 6.30 -1.60
CA LEU A 68 1.62 6.55 -2.13
C LEU A 68 1.65 6.54 -3.66
N TRP A 69 1.09 5.48 -4.27
CA TRP A 69 1.00 5.29 -5.71
C TRP A 69 -0.19 4.38 -6.07
N GLU A 70 -0.67 4.51 -7.30
CA GLU A 70 -1.65 3.59 -7.88
C GLU A 70 -0.92 2.55 -8.72
N GLU A 71 -1.16 1.26 -8.48
CA GLU A 71 -0.53 0.18 -9.24
C GLU A 71 -1.33 -0.09 -10.52
N VAL A 72 -0.68 0.07 -11.67
CA VAL A 72 -1.26 -0.25 -12.97
C VAL A 72 -0.86 -1.68 -13.35
N PRO A 73 -1.80 -2.63 -13.52
CA PRO A 73 -1.47 -4.00 -13.90
C PRO A 73 -0.89 -4.02 -15.32
N VAL A 74 0.23 -4.72 -15.49
CA VAL A 74 0.91 -4.89 -16.78
C VAL A 74 1.13 -6.36 -17.08
N VAL A 75 1.07 -6.72 -18.37
CA VAL A 75 1.41 -8.06 -18.85
C VAL A 75 2.82 -8.01 -19.43
N VAL A 76 3.72 -8.85 -18.91
CA VAL A 76 5.09 -8.96 -19.42
C VAL A 76 5.17 -10.14 -20.39
N LEU A 77 5.61 -9.87 -21.62
CA LEU A 77 5.87 -10.88 -22.64
C LEU A 77 7.37 -10.91 -22.99
N PRO A 78 7.95 -12.08 -23.30
CA PRO A 78 9.30 -12.15 -23.85
C PRO A 78 9.39 -11.32 -25.14
N ALA A 79 10.50 -10.61 -25.33
CA ALA A 79 10.73 -9.80 -26.52
C ALA A 79 10.64 -10.59 -27.85
N THR A 80 10.83 -11.91 -27.80
CA THR A 80 10.71 -12.82 -28.97
C THR A 80 9.26 -13.14 -29.34
N THR A 81 8.29 -12.76 -28.51
CA THR A 81 6.86 -13.01 -28.77
C THR A 81 6.34 -11.91 -29.68
N ARG A 82 5.93 -12.27 -30.90
CA ARG A 82 5.25 -11.34 -31.80
C ARG A 82 3.95 -10.89 -31.13
N SER A 83 3.85 -9.61 -30.79
CA SER A 83 2.68 -9.07 -30.10
C SER A 83 1.43 -9.15 -31.00
N PRO A 84 0.26 -9.55 -30.48
CA PRO A 84 -0.99 -9.07 -31.06
C PRO A 84 -1.05 -7.55 -30.82
N THR A 85 -1.43 -6.78 -31.83
CA THR A 85 -1.59 -5.32 -31.77
C THR A 85 -2.32 -4.93 -30.47
N PRO A 86 -1.75 -4.04 -29.62
CA PRO A 86 -2.43 -3.66 -28.39
C PRO A 86 -3.69 -2.85 -28.72
N SER A 87 -4.86 -3.49 -28.62
CA SER A 87 -6.12 -2.77 -28.62
C SER A 87 -6.25 -2.03 -27.29
N ARG A 88 -6.26 -0.71 -27.39
CA ARG A 88 -6.48 0.30 -26.34
C ARG A 88 -7.38 -0.18 -25.18
N SER A 89 -6.82 -0.25 -23.97
CA SER A 89 -7.44 -0.10 -22.63
C SER A 89 -8.91 -0.54 -22.48
N THR A 90 -9.16 -1.74 -21.93
CA THR A 90 -10.41 -2.00 -21.18
C THR A 90 -10.23 -1.49 -19.75
N SER A 91 -10.79 -0.33 -19.44
CA SER A 91 -10.89 0.16 -18.06
C SER A 91 -11.71 -0.85 -17.23
N PRO A 92 -11.23 -1.30 -16.04
CA PRO A 92 -12.10 -2.03 -15.13
C PRO A 92 -13.21 -1.07 -14.66
N THR A 93 -14.45 -1.50 -14.86
CA THR A 93 -15.66 -0.75 -14.51
C THR A 93 -15.62 -0.30 -13.05
N SER A 94 -15.65 1.02 -12.86
CA SER A 94 -15.96 1.67 -11.60
C SER A 94 -17.26 1.09 -11.03
N THR A 95 -17.15 0.29 -9.97
CA THR A 95 -18.31 -0.04 -9.14
C THR A 95 -18.63 1.22 -8.33
N ALA A 96 -19.68 1.92 -8.75
CA ALA A 96 -20.19 3.10 -8.07
C ALA A 96 -20.63 2.73 -6.64
N SER A 97 -19.75 3.00 -5.67
CA SER A 97 -20.14 3.07 -4.26
C SER A 97 -21.09 4.24 -4.10
N ARG A 98 -22.38 3.94 -3.87
CA ARG A 98 -23.40 4.94 -3.57
C ARG A 98 -23.12 5.55 -2.20
N SER A 99 -22.39 6.66 -2.19
CA SER A 99 -22.33 7.55 -1.03
C SER A 99 -23.73 8.12 -0.76
N ARG A 100 -24.35 7.71 0.34
CA ARG A 100 -25.54 8.38 0.88
C ARG A 100 -25.14 9.80 1.29
N PRO A 101 -25.86 10.87 0.90
CA PRO A 101 -25.59 12.20 1.42
C PRO A 101 -25.99 12.27 2.89
N CYS A 102 -25.02 12.59 3.76
CA CYS A 102 -25.27 12.97 5.15
C CYS A 102 -26.26 14.14 5.18
N ARG A 103 -27.39 13.94 5.85
CA ARG A 103 -28.42 14.96 6.07
C ARG A 103 -27.94 15.90 7.18
N PRO A 104 -28.04 17.23 7.05
CA PRO A 104 -27.67 18.14 8.13
C PRO A 104 -28.74 18.10 9.24
N MET A 105 -28.28 18.06 10.50
CA MET A 105 -29.11 18.24 11.70
C MET A 105 -29.56 19.71 11.82
N PRO A 106 -30.82 20.00 12.19
CA PRO A 106 -31.24 21.33 12.59
C PRO A 106 -30.76 21.64 14.02
N ARG A 107 -30.49 22.93 14.25
CA ARG A 107 -30.02 23.49 15.53
C ARG A 107 -31.07 23.42 16.63
#